data_AF-A0AAN6ZWQ0-F1
#
_entry.id   AF-A0AAN6ZWQ0-F1
#
_cell.length_a   1.000
_cell.length_b   1.000
_cell.length_c   1.000
_cell.angle_alpha   90.00
_cell.angle_beta   90.00
_cell.angle_gamma   90.00
#
_symmetry.space_group_name_H-M   'P 1'
#
loop_
_entity.id
_entity.type
_entity.pdbx_description
1 polymer ?
#
loop_
_entity_poly.entity_id
_entity_poly.type
_entity_poly.pdbx_seq_one_letter_code
_entity_poly.pdbx_strand_id
1 'polypeptide(L)'
;MTFLSASSLSERDLFDVEVRSSKELDWFSGISYNPTQKWFYWSGMENNERLLLKCTDPASGVANLKQAFHSAFVDPRLPSDAKVRESIEVRCLVFG
;
A
#
# COMPACT_ATOMS: atom_id res chain seq x y z
N MET A 1 -2.74 7.57 5.19
CA MET A 1 -2.29 6.38 4.44
C MET A 1 -1.76 5.37 5.46
N THR A 2 -2.20 4.12 5.38
CA THR A 2 -1.66 3.01 6.17
C THR A 2 -0.78 2.13 5.31
N PHE A 3 0.15 1.40 5.92
CA PHE A 3 1.00 0.41 5.26
C PHE A 3 1.12 -0.84 6.12
N LEU A 4 1.09 -2.00 5.47
CA LEU A 4 1.18 -3.30 6.09
C LEU A 4 2.65 -3.68 6.30
N SER A 5 2.99 -4.20 7.47
CA SER A 5 4.29 -4.86 7.65
C SER A 5 4.34 -6.16 6.85
N ALA A 6 5.29 -6.22 5.91
CA ALA A 6 5.47 -7.39 5.04
C ALA A 6 5.75 -8.69 5.81
N SER A 7 6.28 -8.62 7.03
CA SER A 7 6.52 -9.80 7.88
C SER A 7 5.24 -10.35 8.53
N SER A 8 4.16 -9.57 8.55
CA SER A 8 2.84 -9.99 9.04
C SER A 8 1.89 -10.49 7.95
N LEU A 9 2.33 -10.45 6.69
CA LEU A 9 1.56 -10.90 5.54
C LEU A 9 1.59 -12.43 5.43
N SER A 10 0.44 -13.02 5.19
CA SER A 10 0.25 -14.46 4.97
C SER A 10 -0.19 -14.73 3.53
N GLU A 11 0.30 -15.81 2.92
CA GLU A 11 -0.11 -16.23 1.56
C GLU A 11 -1.62 -16.42 1.43
N ARG A 12 -2.27 -16.87 2.51
CA ARG A 12 -3.73 -17.08 2.54
C ARG A 12 -4.53 -15.78 2.47
N ASP A 13 -3.88 -14.64 2.69
CA ASP A 13 -4.52 -13.34 2.62
C ASP A 13 -4.56 -12.83 1.17
N LEU A 14 -3.75 -13.40 0.28
CA LEU A 14 -3.58 -12.93 -1.09
C LEU A 14 -4.61 -13.55 -2.02
N PHE A 15 -5.09 -12.74 -2.95
CA PHE A 15 -5.92 -13.19 -4.07
C PHE A 15 -5.60 -12.38 -5.31
N ASP A 16 -5.82 -12.95 -6.48
CA ASP A 16 -5.61 -12.25 -7.74
C ASP A 16 -6.81 -11.35 -8.04
N VAL A 17 -6.50 -10.12 -8.44
CA VAL A 17 -7.49 -9.17 -8.94
C VAL A 17 -7.22 -8.93 -10.41
N GLU A 18 -8.23 -9.25 -11.20
CA GLU A 18 -8.24 -9.00 -12.62
C GLU A 18 -8.78 -7.59 -12.90
N VAL A 19 -8.03 -6.81 -13.67
CA VAL A 19 -8.46 -5.50 -14.16
C VAL A 19 -8.74 -5.60 -15.64
N ARG A 20 -10.01 -5.44 -16.01
CA ARG A 20 -10.44 -5.36 -17.39
C ARG A 20 -10.60 -3.91 -17.79
N SER A 21 -9.75 -3.45 -18.70
CA SER A 21 -9.95 -2.20 -19.42
C SER A 21 -10.43 -2.48 -20.84
N SER A 22 -10.86 -1.44 -21.57
CA SER A 22 -11.27 -1.59 -22.97
C SER A 22 -10.13 -1.96 -23.92
N LYS A 23 -8.87 -1.81 -23.48
CA LYS A 23 -7.68 -2.02 -24.32
C LYS A 23 -6.83 -3.20 -23.86
N GLU A 24 -6.80 -3.46 -22.55
CA GLU A 24 -5.83 -4.36 -21.92
C GLU A 24 -6.45 -5.12 -20.74
N LEU A 25 -5.93 -6.32 -20.53
CA LEU A 25 -6.14 -7.15 -19.34
C LEU A 25 -4.91 -7.02 -18.45
N ASP A 26 -5.10 -6.67 -17.18
CA ASP A 26 -4.03 -6.54 -16.19
C ASP A 26 -4.36 -7.31 -14.91
N TRP A 27 -3.34 -7.62 -14.12
CA TRP A 27 -3.45 -8.40 -12.90
C TRP A 27 -2.68 -7.74 -11.76
N PHE A 28 -3.31 -7.64 -10.59
CA PHE A 28 -2.62 -7.25 -9.37
C PHE A 28 -3.01 -8.16 -8.21
N SER A 29 -2.12 -8.30 -7.23
CA SER A 29 -2.45 -8.99 -5.99
C SER A 29 -3.34 -8.10 -5.13
N GLY A 30 -4.50 -8.60 -4.73
CA GLY A 30 -5.32 -8.07 -3.64
C GLY A 30 -4.94 -8.73 -2.31
N ILE A 31 -5.43 -8.13 -1.22
CA ILE A 31 -5.26 -8.66 0.13
C ILE A 31 -6.60 -8.64 0.88
N SER A 32 -6.93 -9.76 1.52
CA SER A 32 -8.10 -9.91 2.38
C SER A 32 -7.77 -9.52 3.82
N TYR A 33 -8.77 -9.08 4.58
CA TYR A 33 -8.59 -8.80 6.01
C TYR A 33 -8.14 -10.05 6.77
N ASN A 34 -7.12 -9.89 7.61
CA ASN A 34 -6.70 -10.89 8.58
C ASN A 34 -6.29 -10.18 9.89
N PRO A 35 -6.84 -10.56 11.05
CA PRO A 35 -6.54 -9.91 12.34
C PRO A 35 -5.07 -10.01 12.77
N THR A 36 -4.27 -10.91 12.18
CA THR A 36 -2.83 -11.00 12.46
C THR A 36 -1.99 -9.97 11.70
N GLN A 37 -2.59 -9.28 10.71
CA GLN A 37 -1.92 -8.25 9.93
C GLN A 37 -1.56 -7.05 10.82
N LYS A 38 -0.33 -6.56 10.68
CA LYS A 38 0.16 -5.39 11.42
C LYS A 38 0.18 -4.20 10.49
N TRP A 39 -0.85 -3.37 10.60
CA TRP A 39 -1.00 -2.12 9.87
C TRP A 39 -0.46 -0.94 10.68
N PHE A 40 0.25 -0.04 10.00
CA PHE A 40 0.84 1.15 10.58
C PHE A 40 0.41 2.38 9.79
N TYR A 41 0.43 3.55 10.44
CA TYR A 41 0.32 4.85 9.79
C TYR A 41 1.18 5.86 10.54
N TRP A 42 1.68 6.89 9.86
CA TRP A 42 2.42 7.98 10.48
C TRP A 42 1.52 9.21 10.58
N SER A 43 1.16 9.57 11.82
CA SER A 43 0.36 10.75 12.13
C SER A 43 1.23 12.01 12.22
N GLY A 44 0.72 13.15 11.75
CA GLY A 44 1.38 14.44 11.96
C GLY A 44 2.71 14.59 11.21
N MET A 45 2.83 14.01 10.02
CA MET A 45 4.02 14.19 9.19
C MET A 45 4.17 15.65 8.79
N GLU A 46 5.38 16.18 8.94
CA GLU A 46 5.74 17.54 8.57
C GLU A 46 6.14 17.65 7.10
N ASN A 47 6.16 18.89 6.57
CA ASN A 47 6.43 19.15 5.15
C ASN A 47 7.83 18.73 4.68
N ASN A 48 8.76 18.43 5.58
CA ASN A 48 10.11 17.95 5.29
C ASN A 48 10.28 16.43 5.48
N GLU A 49 9.25 15.71 5.92
CA GLU A 49 9.29 14.26 6.12
C GLU A 49 8.72 13.53 4.92
N ARG A 50 9.31 12.39 4.56
CA ARG A 50 8.88 11.59 3.40
C ARG A 50 8.78 10.13 3.79
N LEU A 51 7.73 9.49 3.29
CA LEU A 51 7.55 8.05 3.33
C LEU A 51 7.77 7.52 1.92
N LEU A 52 8.72 6.58 1.79
CA LEU A 52 8.91 5.78 0.59
C LEU A 52 8.37 4.38 0.87
N LEU A 53 7.43 3.92 0.05
CA LEU A 53 6.90 2.57 0.12
C LEU A 53 7.47 1.75 -1.04
N LYS A 54 8.29 0.75 -0.71
CA LYS A 54 8.71 -0.27 -1.67
C LYS A 54 7.71 -1.43 -1.62
N CYS A 55 6.73 -1.40 -2.51
CA CYS A 55 5.65 -2.39 -2.50
C CYS A 55 6.06 -3.76 -3.07
N THR A 56 7.13 -3.82 -3.87
CA THR A 56 7.64 -5.08 -4.43
C THR A 56 9.17 -5.09 -4.40
N ASP A 57 9.76 -6.22 -4.02
CA ASP A 57 11.20 -6.46 -4.10
C ASP A 57 11.49 -7.90 -4.53
N PRO A 58 12.09 -8.14 -5.72
CA PRO A 58 12.36 -9.50 -6.17
C PRO A 58 13.46 -10.21 -5.35
N ALA A 59 14.29 -9.47 -4.60
CA ALA A 59 15.40 -10.03 -3.83
C ALA A 59 14.90 -10.97 -2.71
N SER A 60 15.56 -12.11 -2.56
CA SER A 60 15.29 -13.04 -1.46
C SER A 60 15.69 -12.44 -0.11
N GLY A 61 14.93 -12.76 0.95
CA GLY A 61 15.23 -12.34 2.32
C GLY A 61 14.81 -10.91 2.69
N VAL A 62 14.31 -10.10 1.74
CA VAL A 62 13.83 -8.73 2.04
C VAL A 62 12.41 -8.73 2.62
N ALA A 63 11.50 -9.51 2.03
CA ALA A 63 10.13 -9.68 2.50
C ALA A 63 9.66 -11.11 2.24
N ASN A 64 8.91 -11.69 3.18
CA ASN A 64 8.46 -13.08 3.12
C ASN A 64 7.80 -13.44 1.77
N LEU A 65 6.90 -12.58 1.30
CA LEU A 65 6.15 -12.77 0.05
C LEU A 65 6.53 -11.75 -1.03
N LYS A 66 7.66 -11.04 -0.87
CA LYS A 66 8.16 -10.04 -1.84
C LYS A 66 7.19 -8.89 -2.15
N GLN A 67 6.15 -8.73 -1.34
CA GLN A 67 5.07 -7.77 -1.51
C GLN A 67 4.80 -7.03 -0.20
N ALA A 68 4.40 -5.77 -0.32
CA ALA A 68 3.86 -4.95 0.76
C ALA A 68 2.68 -4.13 0.24
N PHE A 69 1.71 -3.90 1.12
CA PHE A 69 0.45 -3.25 0.77
C PHE A 69 0.29 -1.94 1.53
N HIS A 70 -0.47 -1.03 0.95
CA HIS A 70 -0.90 0.20 1.61
C HIS A 70 -2.37 0.45 1.29
N SER A 71 -3.05 1.19 2.16
CA SER A 71 -4.45 1.51 1.96
C SER A 71 -4.80 2.88 2.56
N ALA A 72 -6.01 3.35 2.26
CA ALA A 72 -6.64 4.42 2.99
C ALA A 72 -7.34 3.88 4.24
N PHE A 73 -7.54 4.73 5.22
CA PHE A 73 -8.36 4.45 6.40
C PHE A 73 -9.05 5.74 6.83
N VAL A 74 -10.16 5.60 7.56
CA VAL A 74 -10.83 6.74 8.19
C VAL A 74 -10.19 6.94 9.56
N ASP A 75 -9.63 8.13 9.79
CA ASP A 75 -9.13 8.51 11.11
C ASP A 75 -10.27 9.16 11.92
N PRO A 76 -10.73 8.53 13.01
CA PRO A 76 -11.85 9.04 13.80
C PRO A 76 -11.54 10.36 14.51
N ARG A 77 -10.28 10.80 14.51
CA ARG A 77 -9.84 12.08 15.10
C ARG A 77 -10.04 13.26 14.15
N LEU A 78 -10.35 13.01 12.87
CA LEU A 78 -10.52 14.07 11.88
C LEU A 78 -11.81 14.86 12.14
N PRO A 79 -11.76 16.19 12.16
CA PRO A 79 -12.95 17.04 12.15
C PRO A 79 -13.86 16.75 10.94
N SER A 80 -15.17 16.95 11.10
CA SER A 80 -16.15 16.71 10.03
C SER A 80 -15.97 17.59 8.80
N ASP A 81 -15.34 18.75 8.97
CA ASP A 81 -15.03 19.74 7.94
C ASP A 81 -13.56 19.68 7.47
N ALA A 82 -12.80 18.67 7.92
CA ALA A 82 -11.41 18.52 7.51
C ALA A 82 -11.31 18.29 5.99
N LYS A 83 -10.35 18.98 5.36
CA LYS A 83 -10.06 18.76 3.94
C LYS A 83 -9.59 17.32 3.73
N VAL A 84 -10.21 16.62 2.78
CA VAL A 84 -9.81 15.26 2.41
C VAL A 84 -8.42 15.26 1.76
N ARG A 85 -7.68 14.18 1.99
CA ARG A 85 -6.39 13.98 1.32
C ARG A 85 -6.62 13.67 -0.16
N GLU A 86 -5.95 14.45 -1.01
CA GLU A 86 -5.86 14.21 -2.45
C GLU A 86 -4.53 13.49 -2.76
N SER A 87 -4.57 12.48 -3.61
CA SER A 87 -3.36 11.82 -4.14
C SER A 87 -3.01 12.41 -5.50
N ILE A 88 -1.71 12.52 -5.76
CA ILE A 88 -1.18 12.72 -7.12
C ILE A 88 -0.42 11.45 -7.48
N GLU A 89 -0.75 10.83 -8.60
CA GLU A 89 0.01 9.71 -9.15
C GLU A 89 0.94 10.24 -10.24
N VAL A 90 2.23 9.89 -10.14
CA VAL A 90 3.23 10.19 -11.16
C VAL A 90 3.97 8.90 -11.49
N ARG A 91 4.12 8.61 -12.79
CA ARG A 91 4.92 7.48 -13.27
C ARG A 91 6.25 8.00 -13.81
N CYS A 92 7.34 7.36 -13.39
CA CYS A 92 8.69 7.74 -13.77
C CYS A 92 9.51 6.47 -14.04
N LEU A 93 10.39 6.54 -15.03
CA LEU A 93 11.43 5.53 -15.30
C LEU A 93 12.77 6.13 -14.89
N VAL A 94 13.49 5.45 -13.99
CA VAL A 94 14.81 5.88 -13.52
C VAL A 94 15.86 4.94 -14.14
N PHE A 95 16.84 5.53 -14.81
CA PHE A 95 17.97 4.82 -15.40
C PHE A 95 19.25 5.21 -14.65
N GLY A 96 20.15 4.26 -14.42
CA GLY A 96 21.41 4.44 -13.71
C GLY A 96 22.45 3.42 -14.13
#